data_AF-A0A8C7ECR6-F1
#
_entry.id   AF-A0A8C7ECR6-F1
#
_cell.length_a   1.000
_cell.length_b   1.000
_cell.length_c   1.000
_cell.angle_alpha   90.00
_cell.angle_beta   90.00
_cell.angle_gamma   90.00
#
_symmetry.space_group_name_H-M   'P 1'
#
loop_
_entity.id
_entity.type
_entity.pdbx_description
1 polymer ?
#
loop_
_entity_poly.entity_id
_entity_poly.type
_entity_poly.pdbx_seq_one_letter_code
_entity_poly.pdbx_strand_id
1 'polypeptide(L)'
;MEQVSKNNKEQTLLKQHHQVWWQEHKKLSENRKILRSQSFWLKGTHRNKTPVPSKSFCAIAFLLQALSQSFEEKNGLFHKVPSALLSLECPCSDLKTLIIDEYRKLAGEYWSKLQEIDQQLNVIHRNINWKEDDKWVYQTVINQYPSDLQRRRTLYLDVLQRYLPHKSRHDLVVHEKAWAHYLFTRNQRKLLILSWAKARKAFLVKAVTTVAEASAAHETELVLANTRQKQQELCTDLKAKVLQWRVQQEEAAKLEAAIATRRKQERDEKERVQREQERIRRTQEKEKVKKYWAEKQLKQQEREEKNVQRLEEIRKLMTEQAIKDRERVKFRRALRERRLLRKREAALRAALAEHERLKGLETLRQQVAVVARLDPARAVSDTVASRARMGVGAEEEFVLQKPLFKLHTYSEQQIISDPRLRVELALREAGLHKTLYAKEILPKIPPPKLPRKDMESTAFKP
;
A
#
# COMPACT_ATOMS: atom_id res chain seq x y z
N MET A 1 9.72 20.88 -55.09
CA MET A 1 9.31 21.40 -53.76
C MET A 1 9.56 20.39 -52.63
N GLU A 2 9.32 19.10 -52.81
CA GLU A 2 9.49 18.08 -51.74
C GLU A 2 10.94 17.84 -51.29
N GLN A 3 11.92 17.90 -52.20
CA GLN A 3 13.34 17.66 -51.86
C GLN A 3 13.93 18.74 -50.94
N VAL A 4 13.50 20.00 -51.11
CA VAL A 4 13.94 21.12 -50.27
C VAL A 4 13.35 21.00 -48.86
N SER A 5 12.13 20.47 -48.72
CA SER A 5 11.51 20.23 -47.41
C SER A 5 12.21 19.11 -46.63
N LYS A 6 12.65 18.04 -47.30
CA LYS A 6 13.40 16.94 -46.67
C LYS A 6 14.77 17.40 -46.17
N ASN A 7 15.53 18.12 -47.00
CA ASN A 7 16.85 18.64 -46.61
C ASN A 7 16.76 19.63 -45.43
N ASN A 8 15.69 20.43 -45.36
CA ASN A 8 15.52 21.39 -44.26
C ASN A 8 15.15 20.68 -42.93
N LYS A 9 14.39 19.57 -43.01
CA LYS A 9 14.10 18.69 -41.85
C LYS A 9 15.35 17.97 -41.36
N GLU A 10 16.18 17.47 -42.26
CA GLU A 10 17.45 16.82 -41.89
C GLU A 10 18.43 17.80 -41.26
N GLN A 11 18.53 19.03 -41.78
CA GLN A 11 19.35 20.08 -41.16
C GLN A 11 18.85 20.51 -39.79
N THR A 12 17.54 20.55 -39.56
CA THR A 12 16.98 20.86 -38.24
C THR A 12 17.22 19.73 -37.24
N LEU A 13 17.10 18.47 -37.67
CA LEU A 13 17.46 17.31 -36.85
C LEU A 13 18.95 17.27 -36.48
N LEU A 14 19.84 17.58 -37.43
CA LEU A 14 21.28 17.69 -37.18
C LEU A 14 21.60 18.78 -36.15
N LYS A 15 20.96 19.96 -36.26
CA LYS A 15 21.12 21.04 -35.29
C LYS A 15 20.62 20.65 -33.90
N GLN A 16 19.47 19.98 -33.82
CA GLN A 16 18.94 19.47 -32.55
C GLN A 16 19.87 18.42 -31.93
N HIS A 17 20.36 17.46 -32.72
CA HIS A 17 21.30 16.45 -32.25
C HIS A 17 22.62 17.07 -31.78
N HIS A 18 23.14 18.07 -32.50
CA HIS A 18 24.36 18.78 -32.10
C HIS A 18 24.16 19.52 -30.77
N GLN A 19 22.99 20.13 -30.56
CA GLN A 19 22.67 20.85 -29.33
C GLN A 19 22.52 19.92 -28.13
N VAL A 20 21.86 18.78 -28.30
CA VAL A 20 21.77 17.73 -27.26
C VAL A 20 23.14 17.17 -26.93
N TRP A 21 23.96 16.87 -27.95
CA TRP A 21 25.30 16.35 -27.75
C TRP A 21 26.22 17.35 -27.05
N TRP A 22 26.08 18.64 -27.35
CA TRP A 22 26.84 19.70 -26.70
C TRP A 22 26.45 19.87 -25.22
N GLN A 23 25.15 19.76 -24.90
CA GLN A 23 24.66 19.76 -23.52
C GLN A 23 25.19 18.56 -22.73
N GLU A 24 25.16 17.37 -23.33
CA GLU A 24 25.62 16.16 -22.65
C GLU A 24 27.14 16.13 -22.50
N HIS A 25 27.89 16.64 -23.50
CA HIS A 25 29.33 16.84 -23.37
C HIS A 25 29.68 17.82 -22.24
N LYS A 26 28.93 18.92 -22.10
CA LYS A 26 29.13 19.88 -21.00
C LYS A 26 28.86 19.24 -19.64
N LYS A 27 27.75 18.51 -19.49
CA LYS A 27 27.38 17.77 -18.28
C LYS A 27 28.42 16.69 -17.92
N LEU A 28 28.92 15.94 -18.90
CA LEU A 28 29.98 14.96 -18.70
C LEU A 28 31.32 15.62 -18.33
N SER A 29 31.60 16.81 -18.86
CA SER A 29 32.80 17.58 -18.51
C SER A 29 32.75 18.09 -17.06
N GLU A 30 31.59 18.53 -16.60
CA GLU A 30 31.34 18.94 -15.22
C GLU A 30 31.41 17.75 -14.27
N ASN A 31 30.77 16.62 -14.62
CA ASN A 31 30.89 15.38 -13.85
C ASN A 31 32.33 14.86 -13.77
N ARG A 32 33.12 14.98 -14.86
CA ARG A 32 34.56 14.66 -14.82
C ARG A 32 35.33 15.61 -13.92
N LYS A 33 34.99 16.90 -13.89
CA LYS A 33 35.59 17.86 -12.94
C LYS A 33 35.23 17.51 -11.49
N ILE A 34 33.97 17.17 -11.21
CA ILE A 34 33.51 16.72 -9.88
C ILE A 34 34.23 15.45 -9.46
N LEU A 35 34.34 14.44 -10.34
CA LEU A 35 35.07 13.20 -10.07
C LEU A 35 36.58 13.44 -9.90
N ARG A 36 37.18 14.36 -10.66
CA ARG A 36 38.58 14.76 -10.46
C ARG A 36 38.77 15.49 -9.13
N SER A 37 37.84 16.35 -8.73
CA SER A 37 37.86 17.04 -7.43
C SER A 37 37.61 16.07 -6.28
N GLN A 38 36.70 15.10 -6.41
CA GLN A 38 36.48 14.04 -5.42
C GLN A 38 37.68 13.09 -5.35
N SER A 39 38.31 12.74 -6.49
CA SER A 39 39.57 12.00 -6.54
C SER A 39 40.71 12.80 -5.88
N PHE A 40 40.75 14.11 -6.07
CA PHE A 40 41.72 15.00 -5.44
C PHE A 40 41.46 15.15 -3.94
N TRP A 41 40.20 15.19 -3.50
CA TRP A 41 39.82 15.17 -2.07
C TRP A 41 40.12 13.82 -1.42
N LEU A 42 39.81 12.69 -2.07
CA LEU A 42 40.18 11.35 -1.61
C LEU A 42 41.71 11.16 -1.56
N LYS A 43 42.45 11.72 -2.52
CA LYS A 43 43.93 11.76 -2.49
C LYS A 43 44.46 12.77 -1.48
N GLY A 44 43.73 13.85 -1.19
CA GLY A 44 44.08 14.88 -0.22
C GLY A 44 43.88 14.44 1.22
N THR A 45 42.82 13.69 1.52
CA THR A 45 42.62 13.02 2.81
C THR A 45 43.59 11.85 3.03
N HIS A 46 44.19 11.31 1.97
CA HIS A 46 45.29 10.35 2.05
C HIS A 46 46.69 10.98 2.06
N ARG A 47 46.85 12.30 1.88
CA ARG A 47 48.18 12.95 1.84
C ARG A 47 48.82 13.21 3.21
N ASN A 48 48.12 12.98 4.31
CA ASN A 48 48.69 13.01 5.66
C ASN A 48 48.77 11.65 6.35
N LYS A 49 48.67 10.56 5.58
CA LYS A 49 49.14 9.24 6.00
C LYS A 49 49.65 8.54 4.75
N THR A 50 50.92 8.78 4.42
CA THR A 50 51.69 7.70 3.81
C THR A 50 51.43 6.46 4.67
N PRO A 51 51.09 5.29 4.09
CA PRO A 51 51.45 4.07 4.77
C PRO A 51 52.97 4.14 4.75
N VAL A 52 53.56 4.66 5.83
CA VAL A 52 54.91 4.29 6.19
C VAL A 52 54.85 2.77 6.11
N PRO A 53 55.55 2.09 5.16
CA PRO A 53 55.69 0.65 5.29
C PRO A 53 56.15 0.49 6.73
N SER A 54 55.35 -0.24 7.53
CA SER A 54 55.64 -0.43 8.94
C SER A 54 57.14 -0.69 9.06
N LYS A 55 57.82 -0.10 10.07
CA LYS A 55 59.27 -0.27 10.21
C LYS A 55 59.69 -1.75 10.10
N SER A 56 58.76 -2.66 10.42
CA SER A 56 58.83 -4.11 10.17
C SER A 56 58.96 -4.51 8.69
N PHE A 57 58.20 -3.97 7.73
CA PHE A 57 58.33 -4.32 6.30
C PHE A 57 59.69 -3.95 5.69
N CYS A 58 60.24 -2.78 6.05
CA CYS A 58 61.58 -2.37 5.61
C CYS A 58 62.68 -3.20 6.30
N ALA A 59 62.51 -3.52 7.59
CA ALA A 59 63.42 -4.38 8.32
C ALA A 59 63.43 -5.82 7.77
N ILE A 60 62.28 -6.35 7.38
CA ILE A 60 62.11 -7.71 6.81
C ILE A 60 62.78 -7.83 5.45
N ALA A 61 62.64 -6.82 4.57
CA ALA A 61 63.34 -6.79 3.29
C ALA A 61 64.87 -6.70 3.47
N PHE A 62 65.33 -5.89 4.42
CA PHE A 62 66.76 -5.77 4.76
C PHE A 62 67.33 -7.06 5.37
N LEU A 63 66.55 -7.77 6.20
CA LEU A 63 66.91 -9.08 6.75
C LEU A 63 67.01 -10.15 5.67
N LEU A 64 66.10 -10.20 4.69
CA LEU A 64 66.18 -11.15 3.57
C LEU A 64 67.43 -10.93 2.70
N GLN A 65 67.86 -9.69 2.55
CA GLN A 65 69.07 -9.32 1.79
C GLN A 65 70.36 -9.62 2.57
N ALA A 66 70.40 -9.34 3.88
CA ALA A 66 71.51 -9.69 4.76
C ALA A 66 71.68 -11.22 4.94
N LEU A 67 70.57 -11.97 4.94
CA LEU A 67 70.57 -13.44 4.97
C LEU A 67 71.11 -14.08 3.69
N SER A 68 71.08 -13.35 2.58
CA SER A 68 71.65 -13.80 1.31
C SER A 68 73.17 -13.65 1.25
N GLN A 69 73.74 -12.71 2.01
CA GLN A 69 75.18 -12.39 2.03
C GLN A 69 75.99 -13.19 3.08
N SER A 70 75.39 -13.68 4.15
CA SER A 70 76.07 -14.46 5.21
C SER A 70 76.38 -15.93 4.86
N PHE A 71 76.43 -16.27 3.58
CA PHE A 71 76.38 -17.65 3.10
C PHE A 71 77.74 -18.36 2.98
N GLU A 72 78.84 -17.69 3.32
CA GLU A 72 80.20 -18.26 3.26
C GLU A 72 80.73 -18.67 4.63
N GLU A 73 80.08 -19.61 5.33
CA GLU A 73 80.68 -20.09 6.59
C GLU A 73 80.72 -21.61 6.75
N LYS A 74 81.92 -22.02 7.16
CA LYS A 74 82.46 -23.36 7.40
C LYS A 74 81.64 -24.12 8.46
N ASN A 75 81.87 -25.43 8.50
CA ASN A 75 81.25 -26.50 9.31
C ASN A 75 80.85 -26.23 10.80
N GLY A 76 81.11 -25.05 11.38
CA GLY A 76 80.94 -24.76 12.82
C GLY A 76 79.66 -24.03 13.25
N LEU A 77 78.69 -23.77 12.38
CA LEU A 77 77.54 -22.89 12.69
C LEU A 77 76.16 -23.58 12.78
N PHE A 78 76.12 -24.91 12.88
CA PHE A 78 74.84 -25.63 13.00
C PHE A 78 74.03 -25.18 14.22
N HIS A 79 74.69 -24.95 15.36
CA HIS A 79 74.01 -24.65 16.62
C HIS A 79 73.75 -23.17 16.89
N LYS A 80 74.34 -22.25 16.11
CA LYS A 80 74.11 -20.83 16.31
C LYS A 80 72.79 -20.42 15.66
N VAL A 81 71.86 -19.94 16.48
CA VAL A 81 70.63 -19.31 16.00
C VAL A 81 71.02 -18.09 15.17
N PRO A 82 70.56 -17.98 13.91
CA PRO A 82 70.86 -16.84 13.06
C PRO A 82 70.45 -15.54 13.75
N SER A 83 71.35 -14.55 13.77
CA SER A 83 71.08 -13.22 14.33
C SER A 83 69.82 -12.59 13.75
N ALA A 84 69.52 -12.87 12.48
CA ALA A 84 68.29 -12.46 11.81
C ALA A 84 66.99 -12.93 12.50
N LEU A 85 66.98 -14.10 13.15
CA LEU A 85 65.83 -14.59 13.92
C LEU A 85 65.74 -13.92 15.30
N LEU A 86 66.88 -13.60 15.90
CA LEU A 86 66.94 -12.94 17.21
C LEU A 86 66.51 -11.48 17.11
N SER A 87 66.91 -10.79 16.05
CA SER A 87 66.55 -9.39 15.76
C SER A 87 65.15 -9.20 15.20
N LEU A 88 64.38 -10.28 15.01
CA LEU A 88 63.04 -10.22 14.45
C LEU A 88 62.05 -9.66 15.48
N GLU A 89 61.39 -8.56 15.12
CA GLU A 89 60.33 -7.92 15.90
C GLU A 89 59.01 -8.69 15.69
N CYS A 90 58.56 -9.43 16.70
CA CYS A 90 57.33 -10.21 16.68
C CYS A 90 56.35 -9.62 17.70
N PRO A 91 55.08 -9.34 17.34
CA PRO A 91 54.07 -8.90 18.30
C PRO A 91 53.74 -9.97 19.36
N CYS A 92 53.87 -11.25 18.99
CA CYS A 92 53.63 -12.38 19.86
C CYS A 92 54.96 -13.01 20.29
N SER A 93 55.25 -12.96 21.59
CA SER A 93 56.44 -13.60 22.17
C SER A 93 56.46 -15.12 21.96
N ASP A 94 55.29 -15.77 22.04
CA ASP A 94 55.15 -17.22 21.90
C ASP A 94 55.45 -17.71 20.49
N LEU A 95 55.13 -16.92 19.46
CA LEU A 95 55.46 -17.26 18.08
C LEU A 95 56.98 -17.23 17.85
N LYS A 96 57.67 -16.26 18.47
CA LYS A 96 59.13 -16.12 18.37
C LYS A 96 59.85 -17.31 19.01
N THR A 97 59.40 -17.77 20.17
CA THR A 97 59.99 -18.94 20.84
C THR A 97 59.78 -20.22 20.05
N LEU A 98 58.57 -20.44 19.51
CA LEU A 98 58.26 -21.59 18.64
C LEU A 98 59.18 -21.66 17.41
N ILE A 99 59.38 -20.54 16.71
CA ILE A 99 60.27 -20.47 15.54
C ILE A 99 61.72 -20.81 15.91
N ILE A 100 62.20 -20.34 17.07
CA ILE A 100 63.56 -20.63 17.54
C ILE A 100 63.71 -22.12 17.88
N ASP A 101 62.70 -22.73 18.50
CA ASP A 101 62.74 -24.14 18.87
C ASP A 101 62.63 -25.05 17.64
N GLU A 102 61.81 -24.69 16.65
CA GLU A 102 61.77 -25.39 15.36
C GLU A 102 63.11 -25.31 14.61
N TYR A 103 63.77 -24.13 14.64
CA TYR A 103 65.11 -24.00 14.07
C TYR A 103 66.11 -24.93 14.76
N ARG A 104 66.09 -24.99 16.10
CA ARG A 104 66.99 -25.86 16.88
C ARG A 104 66.76 -27.33 16.58
N LYS A 105 65.50 -27.77 16.44
CA LYS A 105 65.16 -29.15 16.05
C LYS A 105 65.72 -29.48 14.66
N LEU A 106 65.44 -28.63 13.67
CA LEU A 106 65.94 -28.79 12.30
C LEU A 106 67.48 -28.81 12.26
N ALA A 107 68.14 -27.89 12.96
CA ALA A 107 69.59 -27.86 13.07
C ALA A 107 70.16 -29.15 13.72
N GLY A 108 69.52 -29.62 14.79
CA GLY A 108 69.88 -30.84 15.49
C GLY A 108 69.86 -32.07 14.59
N GLU A 109 68.79 -32.24 13.80
CA GLU A 109 68.64 -33.38 12.89
C GLU A 109 69.75 -33.46 11.83
N TYR A 110 70.09 -32.32 11.20
CA TYR A 110 71.17 -32.27 10.22
C TYR A 110 72.54 -32.45 10.87
N TRP A 111 72.72 -31.93 12.08
CA TRP A 111 73.95 -32.09 12.84
C TRP A 111 74.21 -33.55 13.21
N SER A 112 73.20 -34.27 13.72
CA SER A 112 73.31 -35.70 14.05
C SER A 112 73.67 -36.54 12.82
N LYS A 113 73.01 -36.30 11.67
CA LYS A 113 73.33 -36.97 10.40
C LYS A 113 74.76 -36.67 9.93
N LEU A 114 75.22 -35.44 10.10
CA LEU A 114 76.58 -35.05 9.72
C LEU A 114 77.62 -35.72 10.61
N GLN A 115 77.36 -35.80 11.92
CA GLN A 115 78.21 -36.52 12.87
C GLN A 115 78.30 -38.01 12.54
N GLU A 116 77.20 -38.65 12.17
CA GLU A 116 77.18 -40.06 11.74
C GLU A 116 78.08 -40.28 10.51
N ILE A 117 77.95 -39.43 9.49
CA ILE A 117 78.79 -39.50 8.29
C ILE A 117 80.27 -39.22 8.61
N ASP A 118 80.56 -38.27 9.51
CA ASP A 118 81.92 -37.97 9.96
C ASP A 118 82.54 -39.15 10.74
N GLN A 119 81.75 -39.85 11.57
CA GLN A 119 82.16 -41.08 12.22
C GLN A 119 82.46 -42.18 11.19
N GLN A 120 81.58 -42.37 10.19
CA GLN A 120 81.81 -43.32 9.10
C GLN A 120 83.10 -43.00 8.34
N LEU A 121 83.34 -41.73 7.99
CA LEU A 121 84.58 -41.30 7.35
C LEU A 121 85.82 -41.58 8.20
N ASN A 122 85.76 -41.35 9.50
CA ASN A 122 86.84 -41.64 10.42
C ASN A 122 87.13 -43.14 10.51
N VAL A 123 86.10 -43.99 10.55
CA VAL A 123 86.26 -45.46 10.53
C VAL A 123 86.92 -45.90 9.23
N ILE A 124 86.44 -45.41 8.08
CA ILE A 124 87.02 -45.73 6.77
C ILE A 124 88.48 -45.25 6.71
N HIS A 125 88.77 -44.05 7.19
CA HIS A 125 90.12 -43.49 7.19
C HIS A 125 91.09 -44.28 8.08
N ARG A 126 90.66 -44.72 9.27
CA ARG A 126 91.44 -45.58 10.16
C ARG A 126 91.71 -46.96 9.56
N ASN A 127 90.76 -47.51 8.81
CA ASN A 127 90.91 -48.79 8.12
C ASN A 127 91.89 -48.72 6.94
N ILE A 128 92.20 -47.52 6.42
CA ILE A 128 93.21 -47.31 5.37
C ILE A 128 94.61 -47.23 6.02
N ASN A 129 95.21 -48.39 6.30
CA ASN A 129 96.55 -48.53 6.86
C ASN A 129 97.66 -48.36 5.79
N TRP A 130 97.67 -47.20 5.12
CA TRP A 130 98.62 -46.84 4.07
C TRP A 130 99.45 -45.63 4.50
N LYS A 131 100.76 -45.67 4.22
CA LYS A 131 101.66 -44.52 4.44
C LYS A 131 101.25 -43.36 3.54
N GLU A 132 101.53 -42.14 3.98
CA GLU A 132 101.19 -40.92 3.21
C GLU A 132 101.87 -40.91 1.84
N ASP A 133 103.12 -41.37 1.76
CA ASP A 133 103.86 -41.52 0.51
C ASP A 133 103.18 -42.52 -0.44
N ASP A 134 102.78 -43.69 0.08
CA ASP A 134 102.08 -44.73 -0.71
C ASP A 134 100.72 -44.22 -1.22
N LYS A 135 99.99 -43.44 -0.41
CA LYS A 135 98.73 -42.79 -0.80
C LYS A 135 98.96 -41.76 -1.91
N TRP A 136 100.04 -40.98 -1.81
CA TRP A 136 100.39 -39.97 -2.81
C TRP A 136 100.78 -40.60 -4.15
N VAL A 137 101.59 -41.65 -4.13
CA VAL A 137 101.94 -42.44 -5.33
C VAL A 137 100.68 -43.04 -5.94
N TYR A 138 99.81 -43.63 -5.11
CA TYR A 138 98.54 -44.21 -5.56
C TYR A 138 97.65 -43.18 -6.28
N GLN A 139 97.46 -42.02 -5.67
CA GLN A 139 96.64 -40.95 -6.22
C GLN A 139 97.24 -40.35 -7.50
N THR A 140 98.56 -40.13 -7.52
CA THR A 140 99.28 -39.57 -8.67
C THR A 140 99.17 -40.50 -9.87
N VAL A 141 99.40 -41.80 -9.69
CA VAL A 141 99.29 -42.78 -10.77
C VAL A 141 97.85 -42.87 -11.28
N ILE A 142 96.82 -42.89 -10.42
CA ILE A 142 95.41 -42.92 -10.89
C ILE A 142 95.04 -41.67 -11.70
N ASN A 143 95.55 -40.51 -11.31
CA ASN A 143 95.28 -39.24 -11.98
C ASN A 143 95.95 -39.16 -13.36
N GLN A 144 97.05 -39.89 -13.60
CA GLN A 144 97.73 -39.94 -14.90
C GLN A 144 96.92 -40.68 -15.98
N TYR A 145 95.98 -41.55 -15.59
CA TYR A 145 95.15 -42.28 -16.55
C TYR A 145 93.75 -41.65 -16.66
N PRO A 146 93.34 -41.16 -17.85
CA PRO A 146 92.00 -40.63 -18.10
C PRO A 146 90.89 -41.65 -17.83
N SER A 147 89.71 -41.19 -17.44
CA SER A 147 88.56 -42.05 -17.12
C SER A 147 88.00 -42.82 -18.31
N ASP A 148 88.22 -42.34 -19.54
CA ASP A 148 87.64 -42.90 -20.77
C ASP A 148 88.48 -44.03 -21.39
N LEU A 149 89.62 -44.36 -20.80
CA LEU A 149 90.55 -45.36 -21.31
C LEU A 149 90.02 -46.80 -21.10
N GLN A 150 89.98 -47.61 -22.15
CA GLN A 150 89.62 -49.02 -22.03
C GLN A 150 90.64 -49.79 -21.16
N ARG A 151 90.14 -50.66 -20.27
CA ARG A 151 90.96 -51.43 -19.31
C ARG A 151 91.84 -50.57 -18.39
N ARG A 152 91.45 -49.30 -18.15
CA ARG A 152 92.10 -48.37 -17.21
C ARG A 152 92.50 -49.04 -15.89
N ARG A 153 91.56 -49.80 -15.31
CA ARG A 153 91.75 -50.54 -14.05
C ARG A 153 92.95 -51.47 -14.06
N THR A 154 93.10 -52.25 -15.11
CA THR A 154 94.23 -53.18 -15.24
C THR A 154 95.54 -52.42 -15.38
N LEU A 155 95.56 -51.37 -16.21
CA LEU A 155 96.76 -50.59 -16.52
C LEU A 155 97.34 -49.87 -15.30
N TYR A 156 96.50 -49.15 -14.53
CA TYR A 156 97.03 -48.47 -13.34
C TYR A 156 97.39 -49.47 -12.24
N LEU A 157 96.69 -50.60 -12.08
CA LEU A 157 97.04 -51.61 -11.07
C LEU A 157 98.39 -52.25 -11.35
N ASP A 158 98.69 -52.56 -12.63
CA ASP A 158 99.98 -53.13 -13.04
C ASP A 158 101.13 -52.13 -12.81
N VAL A 159 100.88 -50.85 -13.04
CA VAL A 159 101.86 -49.77 -12.84
C VAL A 159 102.06 -49.46 -11.35
N LEU A 160 100.99 -49.45 -10.56
CA LEU A 160 101.07 -49.31 -9.10
C LEU A 160 101.86 -50.45 -8.45
N GLN A 161 101.74 -51.67 -8.97
CA GLN A 161 102.50 -52.82 -8.49
C GLN A 161 104.02 -52.67 -8.76
N ARG A 162 104.42 -51.89 -9.77
CA ARG A 162 105.83 -51.56 -10.04
C ARG A 162 106.36 -50.45 -9.13
N TYR A 163 105.54 -49.42 -8.88
CA TYR A 163 105.91 -48.31 -8.01
C TYR A 163 105.84 -48.65 -6.51
N LEU A 164 105.03 -49.64 -6.11
CA LEU A 164 104.85 -50.08 -4.74
C LEU A 164 105.14 -51.58 -4.60
N PRO A 165 106.42 -52.00 -4.70
CA PRO A 165 106.80 -53.42 -4.66
C PRO A 165 106.50 -54.09 -3.31
N HIS A 166 106.36 -53.31 -2.24
CA HIS A 166 106.04 -53.74 -0.88
C HIS A 166 104.53 -54.01 -0.64
N LYS A 167 103.66 -53.82 -1.64
CA LYS A 167 102.22 -54.03 -1.54
C LYS A 167 101.75 -55.08 -2.55
N SER A 168 100.87 -55.99 -2.12
CA SER A 168 100.33 -57.00 -3.01
C SER A 168 99.24 -56.41 -3.92
N ARG A 169 98.99 -57.06 -5.07
CA ARG A 169 97.85 -56.72 -5.94
C ARG A 169 96.51 -56.79 -5.20
N HIS A 170 96.38 -57.70 -4.23
CA HIS A 170 95.20 -57.81 -3.38
C HIS A 170 95.01 -56.55 -2.52
N ASP A 171 96.08 -56.08 -1.87
CA ASP A 171 96.04 -54.86 -1.03
C ASP A 171 95.67 -53.61 -1.85
N LEU A 172 96.16 -53.53 -3.10
CA LEU A 172 95.80 -52.45 -4.03
C LEU A 172 94.30 -52.45 -4.36
N VAL A 173 93.69 -53.63 -4.56
CA VAL A 173 92.25 -53.77 -4.83
C VAL A 173 91.41 -53.52 -3.57
N VAL A 174 91.88 -53.93 -2.39
CA VAL A 174 91.24 -53.63 -1.11
C VAL A 174 91.27 -52.12 -0.86
N HIS A 175 92.39 -51.46 -1.13
CA HIS A 175 92.53 -50.01 -1.05
C HIS A 175 91.62 -49.28 -2.04
N GLU A 176 91.50 -49.76 -3.29
CA GLU A 176 90.57 -49.22 -4.30
C GLU A 176 89.12 -49.20 -3.77
N LYS A 177 88.66 -50.33 -3.20
CA LYS A 177 87.31 -50.45 -2.63
C LYS A 177 87.12 -49.53 -1.43
N ALA A 178 88.09 -49.48 -0.51
CA ALA A 178 88.04 -48.58 0.65
C ALA A 178 88.05 -47.10 0.24
N TRP A 179 88.83 -46.75 -0.79
CA TRP A 179 88.90 -45.39 -1.33
C TRP A 179 87.61 -44.99 -2.06
N ALA A 180 87.01 -45.90 -2.84
CA ALA A 180 85.71 -45.66 -3.46
C ALA A 180 84.61 -45.44 -2.40
N HIS A 181 84.63 -46.24 -1.33
CA HIS A 181 83.72 -46.06 -0.20
C HIS A 181 83.96 -44.73 0.52
N TYR A 182 85.21 -44.35 0.76
CA TYR A 182 85.59 -43.05 1.32
C TYR A 182 85.08 -41.88 0.45
N LEU A 183 85.30 -41.93 -0.86
CA LEU A 183 84.83 -40.89 -1.79
C LEU A 183 83.30 -40.78 -1.82
N PHE A 184 82.61 -41.91 -1.80
CA PHE A 184 81.15 -41.95 -1.73
C PHE A 184 80.63 -41.29 -0.44
N THR A 185 81.14 -41.70 0.72
CA THR A 185 80.75 -41.12 2.02
C THR A 185 81.13 -39.64 2.11
N ARG A 186 82.28 -39.24 1.54
CA ARG A 186 82.70 -37.83 1.44
C ARG A 186 81.76 -37.02 0.56
N ASN A 187 81.26 -37.59 -0.53
CA ASN A 187 80.28 -36.95 -1.39
C ASN A 187 78.91 -36.84 -0.71
N GLN A 188 78.48 -37.87 0.03
CA GLN A 188 77.28 -37.80 0.86
C GLN A 188 77.37 -36.67 1.89
N ARG A 189 78.52 -36.52 2.56
CA ARG A 189 78.80 -35.39 3.47
C ARG A 189 78.62 -34.04 2.78
N LYS A 190 79.19 -33.87 1.58
CA LYS A 190 79.06 -32.62 0.80
C LYS A 190 77.61 -32.34 0.44
N LEU A 191 76.87 -33.34 -0.03
CA LEU A 191 75.45 -33.22 -0.37
C LEU A 191 74.62 -32.85 0.86
N LEU A 192 74.90 -33.44 2.02
CA LEU A 192 74.21 -33.13 3.26
C LEU A 192 74.43 -31.66 3.66
N ILE A 193 75.65 -31.14 3.56
CA ILE A 193 75.96 -29.72 3.83
C ILE A 193 75.23 -28.80 2.86
N LEU A 194 75.20 -29.13 1.56
CA LEU A 194 74.47 -28.37 0.57
C LEU A 194 72.96 -28.38 0.85
N SER A 195 72.41 -29.54 1.25
CA SER A 195 71.00 -29.68 1.62
C SER A 195 70.65 -28.88 2.88
N TRP A 196 71.53 -28.89 3.89
CA TRP A 196 71.40 -28.05 5.09
C TRP A 196 71.36 -26.57 4.72
N ALA A 197 72.28 -26.12 3.87
CA ALA A 197 72.35 -24.71 3.48
C ALA A 197 71.07 -24.25 2.75
N LYS A 198 70.47 -25.13 1.93
CA LYS A 198 69.15 -24.90 1.31
C LYS A 198 68.01 -24.92 2.32
N ALA A 199 67.98 -25.92 3.21
CA ALA A 199 66.94 -26.06 4.24
C ALA A 199 66.95 -24.88 5.22
N ARG A 200 68.12 -24.46 5.68
CA ARG A 200 68.31 -23.26 6.53
C ARG A 200 67.80 -22.00 5.84
N LYS A 201 68.13 -21.78 4.57
CA LYS A 201 67.61 -20.65 3.77
C LYS A 201 66.08 -20.69 3.68
N ALA A 202 65.51 -21.84 3.30
CA ALA A 202 64.07 -22.00 3.19
C ALA A 202 63.35 -21.79 4.53
N PHE A 203 63.93 -22.29 5.62
CA PHE A 203 63.40 -22.09 6.98
C PHE A 203 63.40 -20.62 7.36
N LEU A 204 64.52 -19.90 7.14
CA LEU A 204 64.61 -18.49 7.47
C LEU A 204 63.62 -17.64 6.69
N VAL A 205 63.46 -17.89 5.39
CA VAL A 205 62.44 -17.21 4.59
C VAL A 205 61.05 -17.47 5.16
N LYS A 206 60.71 -18.74 5.46
CA LYS A 206 59.42 -19.10 6.06
C LYS A 206 59.19 -18.42 7.41
N ALA A 207 60.18 -18.42 8.29
CA ALA A 207 60.10 -17.79 9.61
C ALA A 207 59.88 -16.27 9.52
N VAL A 208 60.55 -15.62 8.56
CA VAL A 208 60.38 -14.19 8.33
C VAL A 208 58.99 -13.90 7.74
N THR A 209 58.50 -14.72 6.81
CA THR A 209 57.15 -14.54 6.24
C THR A 209 56.05 -14.77 7.27
N THR A 210 56.15 -15.79 8.11
CA THR A 210 55.12 -16.05 9.15
C THR A 210 55.05 -14.93 10.18
N VAL A 211 56.19 -14.36 10.55
CA VAL A 211 56.21 -13.20 11.45
C VAL A 211 55.69 -11.93 10.77
N ALA A 212 56.00 -11.73 9.48
CA ALA A 212 55.44 -10.63 8.72
C ALA A 212 53.89 -10.71 8.68
N GLU A 213 53.35 -11.91 8.43
CA GLU A 213 51.91 -12.17 8.41
C GLU A 213 51.26 -11.95 9.78
N ALA A 214 51.87 -12.48 10.85
CA ALA A 214 51.40 -12.26 12.22
C ALA A 214 51.45 -10.78 12.62
N SER A 215 52.47 -10.04 12.18
CA SER A 215 52.60 -8.60 12.43
C SER A 215 51.53 -7.80 11.68
N ALA A 216 51.29 -8.11 10.41
CA ALA A 216 50.22 -7.50 9.65
C ALA A 216 48.84 -7.78 10.26
N ALA A 217 48.58 -9.02 10.69
CA ALA A 217 47.34 -9.38 11.38
C ALA A 217 47.15 -8.57 12.66
N HIS A 218 48.18 -8.48 13.51
CA HIS A 218 48.13 -7.69 14.74
C HIS A 218 47.87 -6.19 14.48
N GLU A 219 48.54 -5.59 13.49
CA GLU A 219 48.29 -4.20 13.11
C GLU A 219 46.83 -3.98 12.66
N THR A 220 46.26 -4.91 11.89
CA THR A 220 44.84 -4.82 11.48
C THR A 220 43.89 -4.91 12.67
N GLU A 221 44.17 -5.79 13.63
CA GLU A 221 43.37 -5.91 14.86
C GLU A 221 43.41 -4.63 15.70
N LEU A 222 44.59 -4.01 15.84
CA LEU A 222 44.73 -2.73 16.53
C LEU A 222 43.93 -1.62 15.83
N VAL A 223 43.96 -1.55 14.50
CA VAL A 223 43.15 -0.59 13.75
C VAL A 223 41.66 -0.85 13.99
N LEU A 224 41.21 -2.10 13.92
CA LEU A 224 39.82 -2.47 14.18
C LEU A 224 39.39 -2.12 15.61
N ALA A 225 40.21 -2.42 16.62
CA ALA A 225 39.95 -2.07 18.01
C ALA A 225 39.78 -0.55 18.18
N ASN A 226 40.68 0.25 17.60
CA ASN A 226 40.58 1.71 17.60
C ASN A 226 39.30 2.21 16.91
N THR A 227 38.88 1.60 15.81
CA THR A 227 37.62 1.97 15.14
C THR A 227 36.40 1.63 15.99
N ARG A 228 36.39 0.47 16.66
CA ARG A 228 35.31 0.06 17.58
C ARG A 228 35.19 1.04 18.74
N GLN A 229 36.31 1.46 19.33
CA GLN A 229 36.32 2.45 20.41
C GLN A 229 35.72 3.79 19.94
N LYS A 230 36.15 4.31 18.80
CA LYS A 230 35.59 5.56 18.22
C LYS A 230 34.10 5.44 17.92
N GLN A 231 33.64 4.29 17.44
CA GLN A 231 32.21 4.05 17.21
C GLN A 231 31.43 4.05 18.53
N GLN A 232 31.98 3.47 19.60
CA GLN A 232 31.36 3.50 20.92
C GLN A 232 31.23 4.93 21.45
N GLU A 233 32.29 5.74 21.37
CA GLU A 233 32.30 7.16 21.75
C GLU A 233 31.23 7.95 20.98
N LEU A 234 31.15 7.77 19.67
CA LEU A 234 30.14 8.43 18.83
C LEU A 234 28.72 7.97 19.19
N CYS A 235 28.50 6.69 19.46
CA CYS A 235 27.22 6.17 19.91
C CYS A 235 26.81 6.75 21.28
N THR A 236 27.75 6.92 22.21
CA THR A 236 27.46 7.56 23.51
C THR A 236 27.07 9.03 23.34
N ASP A 237 27.77 9.77 22.47
CA ASP A 237 27.47 11.17 22.19
C ASP A 237 26.10 11.34 21.52
N LEU A 238 25.79 10.49 20.54
CA LEU A 238 24.49 10.50 19.86
C LEU A 238 23.36 10.14 20.84
N LYS A 239 23.57 9.16 21.72
CA LYS A 239 22.60 8.80 22.75
C LYS A 239 22.32 9.98 23.68
N ALA A 240 23.35 10.70 24.13
CA ALA A 240 23.18 11.90 24.94
C ALA A 240 22.36 12.99 24.22
N LYS A 241 22.64 13.24 22.94
CA LYS A 241 21.87 14.20 22.12
C LYS A 241 20.41 13.78 21.95
N VAL A 242 20.15 12.49 21.71
CA VAL A 242 18.77 11.97 21.57
C VAL A 242 18.01 12.12 22.88
N LEU A 243 18.65 11.87 24.03
CA LEU A 243 18.02 12.08 25.34
C LEU A 243 17.69 13.56 25.57
N GLN A 244 18.62 14.48 25.26
CA GLN A 244 18.36 15.92 25.35
C GLN A 244 17.19 16.34 24.45
N TRP A 245 17.15 15.85 23.21
CA TRP A 245 16.07 16.15 22.28
C TRP A 245 14.72 15.62 22.78
N ARG A 246 14.67 14.43 23.38
CA ARG A 246 13.43 13.88 23.96
C ARG A 246 12.89 14.75 25.08
N VAL A 247 13.76 15.23 25.99
CA VAL A 247 13.36 16.16 27.06
C VAL A 247 12.79 17.44 26.47
N GLN A 248 13.46 18.03 25.47
CA GLN A 248 12.97 19.22 24.79
C GLN A 248 11.61 19.01 24.12
N GLN A 249 11.39 17.84 23.51
CA GLN A 249 10.10 17.49 22.90
C GLN A 249 9.00 17.34 23.95
N GLU A 250 9.28 16.70 25.08
CA GLU A 250 8.32 16.58 26.18
C GLU A 250 7.97 17.94 26.78
N GLU A 251 8.94 18.83 26.95
CA GLU A 251 8.72 20.20 27.40
C GLU A 251 7.87 20.99 26.40
N ALA A 252 8.17 20.91 25.11
CA ALA A 252 7.38 21.56 24.06
C ALA A 252 5.92 21.05 24.06
N ALA A 253 5.71 19.74 24.17
CA ALA A 253 4.37 19.15 24.22
C ALA A 253 3.58 19.60 25.46
N LYS A 254 4.23 19.73 26.63
CA LYS A 254 3.61 20.28 27.84
C LYS A 254 3.18 21.73 27.64
N LEU A 255 4.02 22.56 27.01
CA LEU A 255 3.70 23.95 26.72
C LEU A 255 2.55 24.07 25.73
N GLU A 256 2.54 23.29 24.66
CA GLU A 256 1.44 23.26 23.68
C GLU A 256 0.11 22.83 24.32
N ALA A 257 0.14 21.81 25.18
CA ALA A 257 -1.04 21.38 25.93
C ALA A 257 -1.56 22.50 26.85
N ALA A 258 -0.68 23.23 27.54
CA ALA A 258 -1.05 24.37 28.38
C ALA A 258 -1.63 25.55 27.58
N ILE A 259 -1.12 25.81 26.38
CA ILE A 259 -1.68 26.82 25.48
C ILE A 259 -3.07 26.38 24.98
N ALA A 260 -3.23 25.10 24.65
CA ALA A 260 -4.51 24.55 24.18
C ALA A 260 -5.59 24.59 25.28
N THR A 261 -5.24 24.28 26.53
CA THR A 261 -6.18 24.37 27.65
C THR A 261 -6.62 25.81 27.90
N ARG A 262 -5.69 26.78 27.90
CA ARG A 262 -6.02 28.21 28.02
C ARG A 262 -6.94 28.68 26.89
N ARG A 263 -6.62 28.36 25.64
CA ARG A 263 -7.46 28.69 24.47
C ARG A 263 -8.87 28.09 24.57
N LYS A 264 -8.99 26.89 25.14
CA LYS A 264 -10.29 26.25 25.35
C LYS A 264 -11.09 26.97 26.44
N GLN A 265 -10.46 27.29 27.57
CA GLN A 265 -11.09 28.06 28.64
C GLN A 265 -11.62 29.40 28.14
N GLU A 266 -10.83 30.15 27.37
CA GLU A 266 -11.27 31.41 26.78
C GLU A 266 -12.47 31.25 25.82
N ARG A 267 -12.51 30.16 25.04
CA ARG A 267 -13.65 29.86 24.16
C ARG A 267 -14.90 29.54 24.97
N ASP A 268 -14.77 28.70 25.99
CA ASP A 268 -15.87 28.29 26.86
C ASP A 268 -16.42 29.49 27.65
N GLU A 269 -15.55 30.40 28.12
CA GLU A 269 -15.94 31.66 28.78
C GLU A 269 -16.68 32.59 27.82
N LYS A 270 -16.16 32.79 26.60
CA LYS A 270 -16.85 33.60 25.57
C LYS A 270 -18.23 33.03 25.25
N GLU A 271 -18.34 31.71 25.14
CA GLU A 271 -19.61 31.04 24.89
C GLU A 271 -20.59 31.22 26.07
N ARG A 272 -20.11 31.12 27.32
CA ARG A 272 -20.93 31.39 28.52
C ARG A 272 -21.47 32.81 28.51
N VAL A 273 -20.61 33.80 28.26
CA VAL A 273 -21.01 35.22 28.19
C VAL A 273 -22.03 35.43 27.07
N GLN A 274 -21.83 34.84 25.89
CA GLN A 274 -22.80 34.92 24.78
C GLN A 274 -24.15 34.31 25.14
N ARG A 275 -24.15 33.14 25.79
CA ARG A 275 -25.38 32.47 26.24
C ARG A 275 -26.14 33.32 27.26
N GLU A 276 -25.44 33.95 28.19
CA GLU A 276 -26.05 34.85 29.18
C GLU A 276 -26.68 36.08 28.52
N GLN A 277 -25.96 36.74 27.60
CA GLN A 277 -26.48 37.87 26.83
C GLN A 277 -27.71 37.47 26.01
N GLU A 278 -27.69 36.29 25.37
CA GLU A 278 -28.83 35.79 24.62
C GLU A 278 -30.03 35.49 25.53
N ARG A 279 -29.81 34.97 26.74
CA ARG A 279 -30.88 34.75 27.74
C ARG A 279 -31.53 36.08 28.13
N ILE A 280 -30.73 37.11 28.42
CA ILE A 280 -31.23 38.45 28.75
C ILE A 280 -32.02 39.03 27.57
N ARG A 281 -31.54 38.88 26.34
CA ARG A 281 -32.28 39.34 25.15
C ARG A 281 -33.62 38.62 25.01
N ARG A 282 -33.64 37.30 25.18
CA ARG A 282 -34.85 36.47 25.09
C ARG A 282 -35.86 36.80 26.18
N THR A 283 -35.44 37.14 27.41
CA THR A 283 -36.38 37.56 28.47
C THR A 283 -37.00 38.91 28.14
N GLN A 284 -36.22 39.89 27.69
CA GLN A 284 -36.71 41.19 27.25
C GLN A 284 -37.70 41.08 26.08
N GLU A 285 -37.39 40.25 25.07
CA GLU A 285 -38.30 39.98 23.94
C GLU A 285 -39.60 39.31 24.41
N LYS A 286 -39.53 38.32 25.31
CA LYS A 286 -40.72 37.67 25.90
C LYS A 286 -41.60 38.68 26.65
N GLU A 287 -41.01 39.58 27.41
CA GLU A 287 -41.77 40.63 28.11
C GLU A 287 -42.46 41.58 27.14
N LYS A 288 -41.78 42.00 26.07
CA LYS A 288 -42.39 42.82 25.00
C LYS A 288 -43.57 42.11 24.34
N VAL A 289 -43.42 40.82 24.04
CA VAL A 289 -44.49 39.99 23.47
C VAL A 289 -45.67 39.85 24.42
N LYS A 290 -45.42 39.63 25.73
CA LYS A 290 -46.49 39.58 26.74
C LYS A 290 -47.28 40.88 26.81
N LYS A 291 -46.60 42.04 26.83
CA LYS A 291 -47.25 43.37 26.83
C LYS A 291 -48.12 43.57 25.59
N TYR A 292 -47.60 43.21 24.41
CA TYR A 292 -48.35 43.29 23.16
C TYR A 292 -49.61 42.41 23.16
N TRP A 293 -49.51 41.16 23.64
CA TRP A 293 -50.67 40.27 23.72
C TRP A 293 -51.72 40.77 24.72
N ALA A 294 -51.32 41.32 25.85
CA ALA A 294 -52.25 41.92 26.82
C ALA A 294 -53.04 43.09 26.20
N GLU A 295 -52.35 43.98 25.48
CA GLU A 295 -52.99 45.10 24.77
C GLU A 295 -53.96 44.60 23.68
N LYS A 296 -53.57 43.54 22.96
CA LYS A 296 -54.43 42.92 21.95
C LYS A 296 -55.68 42.29 22.55
N GLN A 297 -55.56 41.64 23.71
CA GLN A 297 -56.69 41.06 24.45
C GLN A 297 -57.66 42.15 24.92
N LEU A 298 -57.15 43.27 25.45
CA LEU A 298 -57.98 44.40 25.86
C LEU A 298 -58.81 44.95 24.68
N LYS A 299 -58.14 45.19 23.53
CA LYS A 299 -58.82 45.65 22.30
C LYS A 299 -59.85 44.66 21.78
N GLN A 300 -59.66 43.37 22.03
CA GLN A 300 -60.63 42.34 21.67
C GLN A 300 -61.85 42.40 22.60
N GLN A 301 -61.65 42.51 23.91
CA GLN A 301 -62.72 42.67 24.89
C GLN A 301 -63.57 43.91 24.60
N GLU A 302 -62.95 45.06 24.34
CA GLU A 302 -63.68 46.29 23.96
C GLU A 302 -64.53 46.12 22.69
N ARG A 303 -64.07 45.31 21.72
CA ARG A 303 -64.85 44.99 20.52
C ARG A 303 -65.99 44.04 20.81
N GLU A 304 -65.75 43.03 21.65
CA GLU A 304 -66.76 42.08 22.09
C GLU A 304 -67.88 42.79 22.86
N GLU A 305 -67.54 43.72 23.76
CA GLU A 305 -68.52 44.55 24.47
C GLU A 305 -69.38 45.39 23.51
N LYS A 306 -68.76 46.05 22.52
CA LYS A 306 -69.49 46.79 21.47
C LYS A 306 -70.42 45.88 20.66
N ASN A 307 -69.97 44.66 20.36
CA ASN A 307 -70.78 43.69 19.63
C ASN A 307 -71.97 43.19 20.47
N VAL A 308 -71.78 42.97 21.77
CA VAL A 308 -72.85 42.60 22.70
C VAL A 308 -73.89 43.72 22.80
N GLN A 309 -73.44 44.97 22.98
CA GLN A 309 -74.32 46.14 22.98
C GLN A 309 -75.14 46.22 21.68
N ARG A 310 -74.50 46.05 20.53
CA ARG A 310 -75.19 46.05 19.23
C ARG A 310 -76.18 44.90 19.09
N LEU A 311 -75.86 43.71 19.62
CA LEU A 311 -76.76 42.56 19.62
C LEU A 311 -77.99 42.81 20.49
N GLU A 312 -77.83 43.44 21.65
CA GLU A 312 -78.93 43.82 22.53
C GLU A 312 -79.89 44.83 21.86
N GLU A 313 -79.35 45.83 21.15
CA GLU A 313 -80.14 46.76 20.34
C GLU A 313 -80.97 46.02 19.28
N ILE A 314 -80.34 45.10 18.54
CA ILE A 314 -81.03 44.31 17.52
C ILE A 314 -82.12 43.43 18.16
N ARG A 315 -81.84 42.82 19.33
CA ARG A 315 -82.83 42.02 20.07
C ARG A 315 -84.04 42.86 20.46
N LYS A 316 -83.85 44.10 20.92
CA LYS A 316 -84.97 45.02 21.23
C LYS A 316 -85.82 45.29 20.00
N LEU A 317 -85.18 45.65 18.87
CA LEU A 317 -85.89 45.85 17.60
C LEU A 317 -86.67 44.59 17.16
N MET A 318 -86.08 43.41 17.32
CA MET A 318 -86.76 42.14 17.02
C MET A 318 -87.97 41.89 17.92
N THR A 319 -87.88 42.22 19.21
CA THR A 319 -89.01 42.08 20.14
C THR A 319 -90.15 43.05 19.82
N GLU A 320 -89.82 44.30 19.46
CA GLU A 320 -90.80 45.31 19.02
C GLU A 320 -91.50 44.87 17.73
N GLN A 321 -90.73 44.36 16.76
CA GLN A 321 -91.28 43.84 15.52
C GLN A 321 -92.16 42.61 15.76
N ALA A 322 -91.77 41.71 16.67
CA ALA A 322 -92.56 40.53 17.02
C ALA A 322 -93.93 40.89 17.62
N ILE A 323 -94.03 41.97 18.39
CA ILE A 323 -95.31 42.48 18.93
C ILE A 323 -96.21 42.95 17.77
N LYS A 324 -95.69 43.79 16.87
CA LYS A 324 -96.43 44.29 15.69
C LYS A 324 -96.88 43.15 14.78
N ASP A 325 -96.01 42.17 14.57
CA ASP A 325 -96.29 40.99 13.77
C ASP A 325 -97.38 40.10 14.39
N ARG A 326 -97.38 39.95 15.72
CA ARG A 326 -98.41 39.20 16.47
C ARG A 326 -99.80 39.80 16.27
N GLU A 327 -99.91 41.13 16.30
CA GLU A 327 -101.17 41.85 16.06
C GLU A 327 -101.63 41.69 14.61
N ARG A 328 -100.73 41.89 13.65
CA ARG A 328 -101.01 41.69 12.21
C ARG A 328 -101.51 40.28 11.91
N VAL A 329 -100.91 39.26 12.53
CA VAL A 329 -101.31 37.86 12.33
C VAL A 329 -102.69 37.59 12.94
N LYS A 330 -102.98 38.11 14.15
CA LYS A 330 -104.33 38.02 14.75
C LYS A 330 -105.39 38.63 13.83
N PHE A 331 -105.14 39.81 13.28
CA PHE A 331 -106.04 40.47 12.34
C PHE A 331 -106.27 39.65 11.05
N ARG A 332 -105.19 39.16 10.43
CA ARG A 332 -105.29 38.31 9.23
C ARG A 332 -106.03 36.99 9.49
N ARG A 333 -105.85 36.39 10.67
CA ARG A 333 -106.56 35.19 11.10
C ARG A 333 -108.07 35.42 11.17
N ALA A 334 -108.50 36.49 11.86
CA ALA A 334 -109.90 36.86 11.96
C ALA A 334 -110.53 37.15 10.58
N LEU A 335 -109.79 37.83 9.68
CA LEU A 335 -110.25 38.08 8.31
C LEU A 335 -110.44 36.79 7.52
N ARG A 336 -109.50 35.84 7.64
CA ARG A 336 -109.59 34.53 6.97
C ARG A 336 -110.76 33.72 7.50
N GLU A 337 -110.98 33.70 8.81
CA GLU A 337 -112.14 33.04 9.44
C GLU A 337 -113.46 33.62 8.91
N ARG A 338 -113.57 34.95 8.79
CA ARG A 338 -114.74 35.61 8.21
C ARG A 338 -114.98 35.25 6.74
N ARG A 339 -113.91 35.12 5.93
CA ARG A 339 -114.01 34.67 4.52
C ARG A 339 -114.43 33.20 4.42
N LEU A 340 -113.91 32.33 5.30
CA LEU A 340 -114.28 30.92 5.34
C LEU A 340 -115.76 30.73 5.68
N LEU A 341 -116.27 31.48 6.66
CA LEU A 341 -117.69 31.48 7.00
C LEU A 341 -118.56 31.90 5.82
N ARG A 342 -118.24 33.03 5.17
CA ARG A 342 -118.95 33.48 3.94
C ARG A 342 -118.90 32.44 2.82
N LYS A 343 -117.76 31.76 2.62
CA LYS A 343 -117.62 30.72 1.60
C LYS A 343 -118.47 29.48 1.93
N ARG A 344 -118.56 29.10 3.21
CA ARG A 344 -119.43 28.00 3.67
C ARG A 344 -120.90 28.33 3.45
N GLU A 345 -121.33 29.53 3.81
CA GLU A 345 -122.71 30.01 3.56
C GLU A 345 -123.05 30.02 2.07
N ALA A 346 -122.14 30.51 1.21
CA ALA A 346 -122.32 30.50 -0.24
C ALA A 346 -122.36 29.07 -0.82
N ALA A 347 -121.49 28.17 -0.33
CA ALA A 347 -121.46 26.77 -0.75
C ALA A 347 -122.76 26.03 -0.39
N LEU A 348 -123.34 26.29 0.79
CA LEU A 348 -124.64 25.74 1.18
C LEU A 348 -125.75 26.20 0.23
N ARG A 349 -125.79 27.50 -0.12
CA ARG A 349 -126.76 28.03 -1.10
C ARG A 349 -126.59 27.41 -2.49
N ALA A 350 -125.35 27.28 -2.95
CA ALA A 350 -125.05 26.66 -4.25
C ALA A 350 -125.41 25.17 -4.28
N ALA A 351 -125.18 24.43 -3.19
CA ALA A 351 -125.54 23.02 -3.10
C ALA A 351 -127.06 22.80 -3.17
N LEU A 352 -127.84 23.68 -2.53
CA LEU A 352 -129.31 23.65 -2.64
C LEU A 352 -129.76 23.93 -4.09
N ALA A 353 -129.19 24.95 -4.73
CA ALA A 353 -129.51 25.29 -6.12
C ALA A 353 -129.12 24.19 -7.13
N GLU A 354 -127.95 23.55 -6.95
CA GLU A 354 -127.54 22.41 -7.78
C GLU A 354 -128.43 21.18 -7.54
N HIS A 355 -128.87 20.95 -6.31
CA HIS A 355 -129.82 19.88 -6.03
C HIS A 355 -131.18 20.10 -6.73
N GLU A 356 -131.67 21.34 -6.77
CA GLU A 356 -132.86 21.71 -7.56
C GLU A 356 -132.61 21.54 -9.07
N ARG A 357 -131.44 21.96 -9.56
CA ARG A 357 -131.04 21.79 -10.96
C ARG A 357 -130.96 20.34 -11.38
N LEU A 358 -130.36 19.47 -10.55
CA LEU A 358 -130.21 18.05 -10.82
C LEU A 358 -131.56 17.35 -10.90
N LYS A 359 -132.51 17.68 -10.01
CA LYS A 359 -133.90 17.20 -10.11
C LYS A 359 -134.54 17.59 -11.45
N GLY A 360 -134.31 18.80 -11.94
CA GLY A 360 -134.79 19.25 -13.26
C GLY A 360 -134.10 18.54 -14.44
N LEU A 361 -132.82 18.20 -14.31
CA LEU A 361 -132.11 17.43 -15.35
C LEU A 361 -132.50 15.95 -15.36
N GLU A 362 -132.82 15.36 -14.20
CA GLU A 362 -133.29 13.97 -14.09
C GLU A 362 -134.67 13.78 -14.72
N THR A 363 -135.59 14.72 -14.53
CA THR A 363 -136.89 14.67 -15.22
C THR A 363 -136.73 14.76 -16.74
N LEU A 364 -135.80 15.59 -17.23
CA LEU A 364 -135.48 15.68 -18.66
C LEU A 364 -134.78 14.40 -19.18
N ARG A 365 -133.86 13.81 -18.41
CA ARG A 365 -133.17 12.57 -18.81
C ARG A 365 -134.11 11.37 -18.94
N GLN A 366 -135.14 11.28 -18.10
CA GLN A 366 -136.16 10.26 -18.21
C GLN A 366 -137.01 10.40 -19.49
N GLN A 367 -137.13 11.61 -20.05
CA GLN A 367 -137.91 11.85 -21.28
C GLN A 367 -137.16 11.48 -22.58
N VAL A 368 -135.81 11.46 -22.57
CA VAL A 368 -135.00 11.42 -23.81
C VAL A 368 -134.08 10.19 -23.90
N ALA A 369 -134.12 9.25 -22.94
CA ALA A 369 -133.14 8.16 -22.89
C ALA A 369 -133.29 7.11 -24.02
N VAL A 370 -132.37 7.14 -25.00
CA VAL A 370 -132.16 6.08 -26.02
C VAL A 370 -131.04 5.15 -25.56
N VAL A 371 -131.29 3.84 -25.56
CA VAL A 371 -130.37 2.81 -25.05
C VAL A 371 -129.52 2.23 -26.19
N ALA A 372 -128.20 2.48 -26.17
CA ALA A 372 -127.22 1.79 -27.01
C ALA A 372 -126.16 1.10 -26.14
N ARG A 373 -125.72 -0.11 -26.52
CA ARG A 373 -124.78 -0.96 -25.74
C ARG A 373 -123.31 -0.61 -26.00
N LEU A 374 -122.48 -0.68 -24.96
CA LEU A 374 -121.04 -0.36 -24.96
C LEU A 374 -120.19 -1.53 -25.51
N ASP A 375 -119.23 -1.26 -26.40
CA ASP A 375 -118.27 -2.25 -26.94
C ASP A 375 -116.81 -1.89 -26.53
N PRO A 376 -116.19 -2.61 -25.57
CA PRO A 376 -114.86 -2.32 -25.02
C PRO A 376 -113.67 -2.60 -25.96
N ALA A 377 -113.84 -3.41 -27.01
CA ALA A 377 -112.71 -3.86 -27.84
C ALA A 377 -112.11 -2.73 -28.69
N ARG A 378 -112.93 -1.75 -29.07
CA ARG A 378 -112.49 -0.56 -29.85
C ARG A 378 -111.65 0.42 -29.03
N ALA A 379 -111.68 0.32 -27.70
CA ALA A 379 -110.95 1.24 -26.81
C ALA A 379 -109.48 0.86 -26.61
N VAL A 380 -109.06 -0.36 -26.97
CA VAL A 380 -107.72 -0.91 -26.63
C VAL A 380 -106.86 -1.22 -27.87
N SER A 381 -107.37 -1.04 -29.09
CA SER A 381 -106.58 -1.29 -30.31
C SER A 381 -105.62 -0.14 -30.62
N ASP A 382 -104.36 -0.49 -30.90
CA ASP A 382 -103.33 0.45 -31.34
C ASP A 382 -103.74 1.23 -32.60
N THR A 383 -103.51 2.54 -32.57
CA THR A 383 -103.79 3.42 -33.70
C THR A 383 -102.67 3.36 -34.74
N VAL A 384 -103.03 3.63 -36.00
CA VAL A 384 -102.14 3.57 -37.18
C VAL A 384 -100.82 4.36 -36.99
N ALA A 385 -100.81 5.37 -36.11
CA ALA A 385 -99.63 6.19 -35.79
C ALA A 385 -98.58 5.50 -34.88
N SER A 386 -98.92 4.45 -34.12
CA SER A 386 -97.95 3.74 -33.27
C SER A 386 -97.15 2.69 -34.07
N ARG A 387 -97.79 2.01 -35.02
CA ARG A 387 -97.14 1.03 -35.93
C ARG A 387 -96.07 1.64 -36.84
N ALA A 388 -96.19 2.91 -37.22
CA ALA A 388 -95.23 3.57 -38.11
C ALA A 388 -93.88 3.95 -37.45
N ARG A 389 -93.76 3.88 -36.11
CA ARG A 389 -92.53 4.22 -35.37
C ARG A 389 -91.55 3.05 -35.18
N MET A 390 -91.97 1.82 -35.44
CA MET A 390 -91.10 0.64 -35.40
C MET A 390 -90.56 0.38 -36.81
N GLY A 391 -89.53 1.15 -37.19
CA GLY A 391 -88.86 1.05 -38.48
C GLY A 391 -87.96 -0.19 -38.62
N VAL A 392 -87.98 -0.76 -39.82
CA VAL A 392 -87.27 -1.95 -40.30
C VAL A 392 -85.74 -1.72 -40.30
N GLY A 393 -84.98 -2.53 -39.54
CA GLY A 393 -83.51 -2.60 -39.67
C GLY A 393 -82.65 -2.45 -38.40
N ALA A 394 -83.18 -2.65 -37.18
CA ALA A 394 -82.40 -2.55 -35.94
C ALA A 394 -82.32 -3.89 -35.19
N GLU A 395 -81.86 -4.93 -35.87
CA GLU A 395 -81.29 -6.14 -35.26
C GLU A 395 -79.75 -6.13 -35.34
N GLU A 396 -79.12 -4.95 -35.30
CA GLU A 396 -77.70 -4.89 -34.92
C GLU A 396 -77.64 -4.98 -33.41
N GLU A 397 -77.30 -6.17 -32.90
CA GLU A 397 -76.88 -6.37 -31.52
C GLU A 397 -75.84 -5.32 -31.14
N PHE A 398 -76.26 -4.31 -30.39
CA PHE A 398 -75.35 -3.35 -29.78
C PHE A 398 -74.57 -4.09 -28.69
N VAL A 399 -73.48 -4.76 -29.07
CA VAL A 399 -72.62 -5.47 -28.12
C VAL A 399 -71.93 -4.44 -27.23
N LEU A 400 -72.52 -4.18 -26.06
CA LEU A 400 -71.94 -3.33 -25.02
C LEU A 400 -70.54 -3.87 -24.66
N GLN A 401 -69.49 -3.21 -25.15
CA GLN A 401 -68.12 -3.62 -24.90
C GLN A 401 -67.75 -3.36 -23.43
N LYS A 402 -67.39 -4.44 -22.70
CA LYS A 402 -67.02 -4.36 -21.28
C LYS A 402 -65.63 -3.71 -21.11
N PRO A 403 -65.48 -2.68 -20.24
CA PRO A 403 -64.19 -2.07 -19.96
C PRO A 403 -63.25 -3.01 -19.18
N LEU A 404 -61.94 -2.91 -19.41
CA LEU A 404 -60.90 -3.75 -18.76
C LEU A 404 -60.63 -3.40 -17.29
N PHE A 405 -61.16 -2.27 -16.79
CA PHE A 405 -61.03 -1.81 -15.40
C PHE A 405 -62.35 -1.24 -14.89
N LYS A 406 -62.52 -1.16 -13.57
CA LYS A 406 -63.75 -0.61 -12.94
C LYS A 406 -63.70 0.92 -12.95
N LEU A 407 -64.78 1.54 -13.45
CA LEU A 407 -65.02 2.98 -13.43
C LEU A 407 -65.97 3.34 -12.28
N HIS A 408 -65.64 4.40 -11.54
CA HIS A 408 -66.44 4.94 -10.42
C HIS A 408 -66.77 6.42 -10.67
N THR A 409 -67.45 6.70 -11.77
CA THR A 409 -67.73 8.06 -12.27
C THR A 409 -69.20 8.19 -12.70
N TYR A 410 -69.79 9.39 -12.56
CA TYR A 410 -71.22 9.63 -12.82
C TYR A 410 -71.47 10.51 -14.06
N SER A 411 -70.43 11.15 -14.61
CA SER A 411 -70.53 12.06 -15.75
C SER A 411 -69.56 11.66 -16.85
N GLU A 412 -69.98 11.88 -18.10
CA GLU A 412 -69.19 11.65 -19.31
C GLU A 412 -67.85 12.38 -19.29
N GLN A 413 -67.84 13.64 -18.82
CA GLN A 413 -66.60 14.44 -18.70
C GLN A 413 -65.59 13.81 -17.74
N GLN A 414 -66.06 13.16 -16.68
CA GLN A 414 -65.21 12.46 -15.71
C GLN A 414 -64.61 11.20 -16.32
N ILE A 415 -65.37 10.50 -17.18
CA ILE A 415 -64.93 9.30 -17.89
C ILE A 415 -63.79 9.65 -18.86
N ILE A 416 -63.97 10.69 -19.68
CA ILE A 416 -62.98 11.13 -20.67
C ILE A 416 -61.68 11.62 -20.01
N SER A 417 -61.79 12.20 -18.80
CA SER A 417 -60.63 12.72 -18.06
C SER A 417 -59.70 11.63 -17.48
N ASP A 418 -60.14 10.37 -17.40
CA ASP A 418 -59.33 9.28 -16.82
C ASP A 418 -58.22 8.85 -17.79
N PRO A 419 -56.92 8.94 -17.42
CA PRO A 419 -55.82 8.55 -18.29
C PRO A 419 -55.84 7.06 -18.65
N ARG A 420 -56.44 6.20 -17.80
CA ARG A 420 -56.57 4.76 -18.07
C ARG A 420 -57.44 4.47 -19.28
N LEU A 421 -58.45 5.30 -19.53
CA LEU A 421 -59.33 5.14 -20.68
C LEU A 421 -58.58 5.36 -22.00
N ARG A 422 -57.70 6.36 -22.04
CA ARG A 422 -56.86 6.63 -23.23
C ARG A 422 -55.88 5.49 -23.51
N VAL A 423 -55.28 4.95 -22.45
CA VAL A 423 -54.37 3.80 -22.58
C VAL A 423 -55.12 2.53 -22.99
N GLU A 424 -56.33 2.32 -22.46
CA GLU A 424 -57.17 1.17 -22.82
C GLU A 424 -57.62 1.21 -24.28
N LEU A 425 -58.04 2.38 -24.76
CA LEU A 425 -58.36 2.60 -26.18
C LEU A 425 -57.15 2.34 -27.08
N ALA A 426 -55.97 2.87 -26.73
CA ALA A 426 -54.74 2.62 -27.48
C ALA A 426 -54.36 1.12 -27.50
N LEU A 427 -54.58 0.39 -26.40
CA LEU A 427 -54.37 -1.05 -26.34
C LEU A 427 -55.40 -1.84 -27.17
N ARG A 428 -56.62 -1.32 -27.34
CA ARG A 428 -57.63 -1.91 -28.25
C ARG A 428 -57.30 -1.66 -29.71
N GLU A 429 -56.92 -0.44 -30.07
CA GLU A 429 -56.46 -0.07 -31.42
C GLU A 429 -55.24 -0.91 -31.84
N ALA A 430 -54.32 -1.16 -30.92
CA ALA A 430 -53.17 -2.04 -31.14
C ALA A 430 -53.51 -3.55 -31.07
N GLY A 431 -54.75 -3.93 -30.77
CA GLY A 431 -55.17 -5.33 -30.61
C GLY A 431 -54.63 -6.04 -29.35
N LEU A 432 -53.92 -5.34 -28.48
CA LEU A 432 -53.25 -5.87 -27.28
C LEU A 432 -54.13 -5.96 -26.03
N HIS A 433 -55.40 -5.56 -26.11
CA HIS A 433 -56.35 -5.51 -24.98
C HIS A 433 -56.58 -6.85 -24.23
N LYS A 434 -56.33 -8.01 -24.86
CA LYS A 434 -56.45 -9.34 -24.22
C LYS A 434 -55.13 -9.87 -23.64
N THR A 435 -54.01 -9.20 -23.88
CA THR A 435 -52.67 -9.66 -23.45
C THR A 435 -52.44 -9.49 -21.95
N LEU A 436 -51.51 -10.27 -21.39
CA LEU A 436 -51.08 -10.12 -19.99
C LEU A 436 -50.52 -8.71 -19.71
N TYR A 437 -49.85 -8.13 -20.70
CA TYR A 437 -49.30 -6.78 -20.63
C TYR A 437 -50.36 -5.72 -20.31
N ALA A 438 -51.51 -5.77 -20.99
CA ALA A 438 -52.63 -4.86 -20.73
C ALA A 438 -53.19 -5.02 -19.30
N LYS A 439 -53.26 -6.27 -18.79
CA LYS A 439 -53.72 -6.57 -17.43
C LYS A 439 -52.76 -6.07 -16.35
N GLU A 440 -51.46 -6.02 -16.63
CA GLU A 440 -50.45 -5.53 -15.68
C GLU A 440 -50.30 -4.01 -15.67
N ILE A 441 -50.45 -3.35 -16.82
CA ILE A 441 -50.22 -1.90 -16.93
C ILE A 441 -51.39 -1.08 -16.39
N LEU A 442 -52.63 -1.44 -16.74
CA LEU A 442 -53.80 -0.61 -16.38
C LEU A 442 -53.97 -0.41 -14.85
N PRO A 443 -53.69 -1.40 -13.98
CA PRO A 443 -53.72 -1.19 -12.52
C PRO A 443 -52.60 -0.29 -11.98
N LYS A 444 -51.46 -0.17 -12.68
CA LYS A 444 -50.31 0.65 -12.24
C LYS A 444 -50.54 2.14 -12.47
N ILE A 445 -51.51 2.51 -13.30
CA ILE A 445 -51.85 3.91 -13.59
C ILE A 445 -52.86 4.39 -12.54
N PRO A 446 -52.54 5.41 -11.73
CA PRO A 446 -53.46 5.91 -10.70
C PRO A 446 -54.65 6.66 -11.35
N PRO A 447 -55.87 6.52 -10.79
CA PRO A 447 -57.01 7.34 -11.21
C PRO A 447 -56.82 8.82 -10.82
N PRO A 448 -57.51 9.76 -11.50
CA PRO A 448 -57.38 11.20 -11.24
C PRO A 448 -57.85 11.60 -9.82
N LYS A 449 -58.75 10.81 -9.23
CA LYS A 449 -59.09 10.90 -7.80
C LYS A 449 -59.01 9.49 -7.21
N LEU A 450 -58.26 9.36 -6.12
CA LEU A 450 -58.23 8.11 -5.36
C LEU A 450 -59.62 7.87 -4.74
N PRO A 451 -60.09 6.61 -4.69
CA PRO A 451 -61.29 6.26 -3.94
C PRO A 451 -61.11 6.71 -2.49
N ARG A 452 -62.19 7.20 -1.88
CA ARG A 452 -62.15 7.55 -0.46
C ARG A 452 -61.96 6.27 0.37
N LYS A 453 -61.27 6.39 1.51
CA LYS A 453 -60.83 5.26 2.36
C LYS A 453 -61.98 4.39 2.90
N ASP A 454 -63.18 4.96 2.99
CA ASP A 454 -64.44 4.33 3.38
C ASP A 454 -65.09 3.45 2.28
N MET A 455 -64.64 3.58 1.03
CA MET A 455 -65.15 2.81 -0.11
C MET A 455 -64.34 1.52 -0.39
N GLU A 456 -63.23 1.28 0.32
CA GLU A 456 -62.48 0.02 0.21
C GLU A 456 -63.20 -1.10 0.99
N SER A 457 -63.94 -1.96 0.28
CA SER A 457 -64.56 -3.13 0.91
C SER A 457 -63.54 -4.27 1.06
N THR A 458 -63.33 -4.72 2.30
CA THR A 458 -62.51 -5.92 2.62
C THR A 458 -63.25 -7.23 2.37
N ALA A 459 -64.56 -7.19 2.09
CA ALA A 459 -65.43 -8.37 2.04
C ALA A 459 -65.21 -9.30 0.82
N PHE A 460 -64.55 -8.85 -0.25
CA PHE A 460 -64.37 -9.64 -1.48
C PHE A 460 -62.99 -9.44 -2.11
N LYS A 461 -61.93 -9.62 -1.33
CA LYS A 461 -60.59 -9.90 -1.88
C LYS A 461 -60.38 -11.43 -1.86
N PRO A 462 -60.00 -12.07 -2.99
CA PRO A 462 -59.71 -13.51 -3.04
C PRO A 462 -58.44 -13.87 -2.26
#